data_AF-A0A5E4I7M2-F1
#
_entry.id   AF-A0A5E4I7M2-F1
#
_cell.length_a   1.000
_cell.length_b   1.000
_cell.length_c   1.000
_cell.angle_alpha   90.00
_cell.angle_beta   90.00
_cell.angle_gamma   90.00
#
_symmetry.space_group_name_H-M   'P 1'
#
loop_
_entity.id
_entity.type
_entity.pdbx_description
1 polymer ?
#
loop_
_entity_poly.entity_id
_entity_poly.type
_entity_poly.pdbx_seq_one_letter_code
_entity_poly.pdbx_strand_id
1 'polypeptide(L)' 'MLDLLEIAAFIKGLAVVASVLIISYGGFVLMTSQNPNTRNQWKEILLGVFIGLSLLFIAPIIAGALSGGHYCA' A
#
# COMPACT_ATOMS: atom_id res chain seq x y z
N MET A 1 -14.25 19.01 14.83
CA MET A 1 -14.54 17.57 14.95
C MET A 1 -13.69 16.92 13.88
N LEU A 2 -12.66 16.14 14.23
CA LEU A 2 -11.77 15.54 13.22
C LEU A 2 -12.60 14.53 12.44
N ASP A 3 -12.85 14.81 11.16
CA ASP A 3 -13.68 13.95 10.33
C ASP A 3 -12.92 12.63 10.08
N LEU A 4 -13.62 11.49 10.20
CA LEU A 4 -13.01 10.16 10.02
C LEU A 4 -12.33 10.03 8.63
N LEU A 5 -12.83 10.82 7.67
CA LEU A 5 -12.31 10.95 6.33
C LEU A 5 -10.91 11.60 6.27
N GLU A 6 -10.66 12.64 7.07
CA GLU A 6 -9.36 13.33 7.10
C GLU A 6 -8.28 12.42 7.70
N ILE A 7 -8.62 11.67 8.75
CA ILE A 7 -7.73 10.67 9.35
C ILE A 7 -7.41 9.56 8.35
N ALA A 8 -8.41 9.07 7.61
CA ALA A 8 -8.21 8.05 6.59
C ALA A 8 -7.32 8.55 5.43
N ALA A 9 -7.51 9.80 4.99
CA ALA A 9 -6.66 10.42 3.97
C ALA A 9 -5.21 10.59 4.43
N PHE A 10 -5.01 11.00 5.68
CA PHE A 10 -3.68 11.13 6.28
C PHE A 10 -2.95 9.78 6.36
N ILE A 11 -3.65 8.73 6.82
CA ILE A 11 -3.10 7.36 6.89
C ILE A 11 -2.75 6.84 5.48
N LYS A 12 -3.61 7.12 4.48
CA LYS A 12 -3.32 6.80 3.08
C LYS A 12 -2.03 7.46 2.60
N GLY A 13 -1.86 8.76 2.87
CA GLY A 13 -0.64 9.49 2.51
C GLY A 13 0.60 8.87 3.15
N LEU A 14 0.53 8.54 4.44
CA LEU A 14 1.65 7.94 5.16
C LEU A 14 2.00 6.53 4.63
N ALA A 15 0.98 5.73 4.30
CA ALA A 15 1.17 4.42 3.72
C ALA A 15 1.83 4.49 2.33
N VAL A 16 1.47 5.46 1.49
CA VAL A 16 2.11 5.67 0.18
C VAL A 16 3.59 6.00 0.35
N VAL A 17 3.93 6.93 1.26
CA VAL A 17 5.33 7.30 1.52
C VAL A 17 6.13 6.10 2.02
N ALA A 18 5.60 5.34 2.98
CA ALA A 18 6.25 4.14 3.49
C ALA A 18 6.47 3.10 2.38
N SER A 19 5.49 2.91 1.50
CA SER A 19 5.58 1.98 0.37
C SER A 19 6.70 2.36 -0.60
N VAL A 20 6.85 3.64 -0.92
CA VAL A 20 7.93 4.14 -1.79
C VAL A 20 9.30 3.90 -1.16
N LEU A 21 9.44 4.09 0.15
CA LEU A 21 10.68 3.83 0.87
C LEU A 21 11.04 2.34 0.87
N ILE A 22 10.07 1.45 1.11
CA ILE A 22 10.30 0.00 1.11
C ILE A 22 10.62 -0.50 -0.31
N ILE A 23 9.95 0.02 -1.33
CA ILE A 23 10.21 -0.37 -2.73
C ILE A 23 11.60 0.09 -3.18
N SER A 24 12.00 1.32 -2.85
CA SER A 24 13.32 1.83 -3.21
C SER A 24 14.45 1.07 -2.51
N TYR A 25 14.33 0.79 -1.21
CA TYR A 25 15.29 -0.03 -0.47
C TYR A 25 15.29 -1.48 -0.96
N GLY A 26 14.13 -2.10 -1.12
CA GLY A 26 13.99 -3.47 -1.61
C GLY A 26 14.55 -3.65 -3.02
N GLY A 27 14.38 -2.64 -3.89
CA GLY A 27 15.00 -2.59 -5.22
C GLY A 27 16.53 -2.58 -5.15
N PHE A 28 17.10 -1.77 -4.26
CA PHE A 28 18.55 -1.74 -4.05
C PHE A 28 19.09 -3.08 -3.52
N VAL A 29 18.41 -3.71 -2.56
CA VAL A 29 18.81 -5.01 -2.01
C VAL A 29 18.69 -6.12 -3.07
N LEU A 30 17.67 -6.07 -3.92
CA LEU A 30 17.53 -7.00 -5.04
C LEU A 30 18.63 -6.83 -6.08
N MET A 31 19.13 -5.62 -6.30
CA MET A 31 20.21 -5.37 -7.25
C MET A 31 21.57 -5.81 -6.70
N THR A 32 21.81 -5.62 -5.41
CA THR A 32 23.11 -5.84 -4.75
C THR A 32 23.30 -7.25 -4.16
N SER A 33 22.23 -7.94 -3.79
CA SER A 33 22.35 -9.26 -3.17
C SER A 33 22.79 -10.33 -4.18
N GLN A 34 23.85 -11.07 -3.83
CA GLN A 34 24.34 -12.25 -4.56
C GLN A 34 23.73 -13.56 -4.05
N ASN A 35 23.08 -13.56 -2.89
CA ASN A 35 22.51 -14.77 -2.29
C ASN A 35 21.04 -14.95 -2.74
N PRO A 36 20.68 -16.10 -3.34
CA PRO A 36 19.34 -16.35 -3.87
C PRO A 36 18.25 -16.36 -2.79
N ASN A 37 18.57 -16.78 -1.56
CA ASN A 37 17.59 -16.81 -0.47
C ASN A 37 17.13 -15.39 -0.08
N THR A 38 18.08 -14.47 0.04
CA THR A 38 17.78 -13.08 0.37
C THR A 38 16.97 -12.43 -0.76
N ARG A 39 17.29 -12.71 -2.03
CA ARG A 39 16.50 -12.20 -3.17
C ARG A 39 15.04 -12.68 -3.13
N ASN A 40 14.77 -13.93 -2.77
CA ASN A 40 13.40 -14.43 -2.70
C ASN A 40 12.60 -13.78 -1.56
N GLN A 41 13.21 -13.60 -0.39
CA GLN A 41 12.56 -12.88 0.72
C GLN A 41 12.20 -11.44 0.33
N TRP A 42 13.12 -10.71 -0.32
CA TRP A 42 12.85 -9.33 -0.74
C TRP A 42 11.81 -9.21 -1.86
N LYS A 43 11.72 -10.21 -2.75
CA LYS A 43 10.63 -10.29 -3.73
C LYS A 43 9.28 -10.46 -3.04
N GLU A 44 9.19 -11.33 -2.03
CA GLU A 44 7.96 -11.56 -1.27
C GLU A 44 7.53 -10.29 -0.52
N ILE A 45 8.48 -9.59 0.11
CA ILE A 45 8.22 -8.31 0.77
C ILE A 45 7.69 -7.26 -0.24
N LEU A 46 8.34 -7.12 -1.40
CA LEU A 46 7.86 -6.21 -2.44
C LEU A 46 6.45 -6.55 -2.92
N LEU A 47 6.15 -7.84 -3.08
CA LEU A 47 4.84 -8.32 -3.48
C LEU A 47 3.77 -7.99 -2.41
N GLY A 48 4.12 -8.18 -1.14
CA GLY A 48 3.28 -7.78 0.00
C GLY A 48 2.99 -6.28 0.03
N VAL A 49 3.98 -5.43 -0.27
CA VAL A 49 3.78 -3.97 -0.36
C VAL A 49 2.80 -3.62 -1.48
N PHE A 50 2.93 -4.23 -2.66
CA PHE A 50 1.98 -4.01 -3.75
C PHE A 50 0.55 -4.43 -3.40
N ILE A 51 0.39 -5.59 -2.75
CA ILE A 51 -0.92 -6.08 -2.33
C ILE A 51 -1.53 -5.17 -1.26
N GLY A 52 -0.74 -4.77 -0.26
CA GLY A 52 -1.19 -3.88 0.82
C GLY A 52 -1.58 -2.49 0.31
N LEU A 53 -0.80 -1.93 -0.62
CA LEU A 53 -1.13 -0.66 -1.26
C LEU A 53 -2.43 -0.78 -2.06
N SER A 54 -2.59 -1.85 -2.87
CA SER A 54 -3.80 -2.09 -3.65
C SER A 54 -5.06 -2.18 -2.77
N LEU A 55 -4.98 -2.91 -1.65
CA LEU A 55 -6.07 -3.02 -0.67
C LEU A 55 -6.48 -1.67 -0.08
N LEU A 56 -5.53 -0.79 0.21
CA LEU A 56 -5.80 0.56 0.70
C LEU A 56 -6.64 1.41 -0.29
N PHE A 57 -6.47 1.20 -1.59
CA PHE A 57 -7.27 1.89 -2.61
C PHE A 57 -8.62 1.23 -2.85
N ILE A 58 -8.69 -0.09 -2.78
CA ILE A 58 -9.92 -0.87 -3.01
C ILE A 58 -10.89 -0.78 -1.83
N ALA A 59 -10.38 -0.76 -0.58
CA ALA A 59 -11.19 -0.71 0.63
C ALA A 59 -12.30 0.37 0.65
N PRO A 60 -12.01 1.66 0.34
CA PRO A 60 -13.07 2.68 0.30
C PRO A 60 -14.08 2.48 -0.82
N ILE A 61 -13.69 1.86 -1.94
CA ILE A 61 -14.61 1.56 -3.06
C ILE A 61 -15.61 0.49 -2.61
N ILE A 62 -15.14 -0.56 -1.94
CA ILE A 62 -16.00 -1.63 -1.41
C ILE A 62 -16.89 -1.07 -0.29
N ALA A 63 -16.34 -0.26 0.61
CA ALA A 63 -17.12 0.37 1.68
C ALA A 63 -18.22 1.28 1.12
N GLY A 64 -17.93 2.05 0.07
CA GLY A 64 -18.91 2.85 -0.66
C GLY A 64 -20.00 2.00 -1.30
N ALA A 65 -19.61 0.94 -2.02
CA ALA A 65 -20.55 0.01 -2.67
C ALA A 65 -21.46 -0.71 -1.67
N LEU A 66 -20.94 -1.09 -0.50
CA LEU A 66 -21.70 -1.81 0.53
C LEU A 66 -22.61 -0.88 1.35
N SER A 67 -22.24 0.38 1.52
CA SER A 67 -23.06 1.38 2.20
C SER A 67 -24.31 1.82 1.41
N GLY A 68 -24.49 1.32 0.18
CA GLY A 68 -25.62 1.69 -0.68
C GLY A 68 -25.58 3.13 -1.19
N GLY A 69 -24.46 3.83 -1.00
CA GLY A 69 -24.26 5.22 -1.40
C GLY A 69 -23.99 5.34 -2.90
N HIS A 70 -25.05 5.49 -3.68
CA HIS A 70 -24.99 5.91 -5.07
C HIS A 70 -24.13 7.18 -5.23
N TYR A 71 -23.04 7.03 -5.98
CA TYR A 71 -22.66 7.88 -7.10
C TYR A 71 -23.76 8.86 -7.55
N CYS A 72 -23.88 10.00 -6.88
CA CYS A 72 -24.53 11.18 -7.41
C CYS A 72 -23.55 12.35 -7.23
N ALA A 73 -23.41 13.09 -8.33
CA ALA A 73 -22.43 14.13 -8.62
C ALA A 73 -22.38 15.28 -7.61
#